data_AF-A0A2T0XEP0-F1
#
_entry.id   AF-A0A2T0XEP0-F1
#
_cell.length_a   1.000
_cell.length_b   1.000
_cell.length_c   1.000
_cell.angle_alpha   90.00
_cell.angle_beta   90.00
_cell.angle_gamma   90.00
#
_symmetry.space_group_name_H-M   'P 1'
#
loop_
_entity.id
_entity.type
_entity.pdbx_description
1 polymer ?
#
loop_
_entity_poly.entity_id
_entity_poly.type
_entity_poly.pdbx_seq_one_letter_code
_entity_poly.pdbx_strand_id
1 'polypeptide(L)'
;MDLGSQPTMSRLENSVNWRDLYKIGEALVSHFIGTYSSAPEVIILDCDDTNTNTYGDQQLTLFNTYYHDHCYMPLHIYEGLSGKLISTILKAGRRSKQSDVASVIKKLILHIREQWPKTQIIVRVDSHFASKDLMDWSDTAVQKVGYITGLAGNSKLKSLAEVTIKSAEREFKQYGKPVKRYHSFMYKAKSWASAKKMVVKVEASALGTNIRYIVTNLTQFKAKGL
;
A
#
# COMPACT_ATOMS: atom_id res chain seq x y z
N MET A 1 -4.64 -7.97 41.68
CA MET A 1 -5.14 -7.85 40.30
C MET A 1 -5.55 -9.25 39.90
N ASP A 2 -6.85 -9.55 39.88
CA ASP A 2 -7.34 -10.86 39.44
C ASP A 2 -7.05 -11.00 37.94
N LEU A 3 -6.23 -11.98 37.58
CA LEU A 3 -5.99 -12.34 36.18
C LEU A 3 -7.24 -13.05 35.64
N GLY A 4 -7.59 -12.78 34.39
CA GLY A 4 -8.76 -13.40 33.74
C GLY A 4 -8.66 -14.93 33.75
N SER A 5 -9.68 -15.60 34.30
CA SER A 5 -9.79 -17.06 34.27
C SER A 5 -10.04 -17.57 32.84
N GLN A 6 -9.68 -18.82 32.54
CA GLN A 6 -9.91 -19.44 31.22
C GLN A 6 -11.37 -19.25 30.73
N PRO A 7 -12.43 -19.46 31.55
CA PRO A 7 -13.80 -19.20 31.12
C PRO A 7 -14.07 -17.74 30.73
N THR A 8 -13.35 -16.79 31.31
CA THR A 8 -13.49 -15.36 31.01
C THR A 8 -12.91 -15.03 29.64
N MET A 9 -11.72 -15.56 29.33
CA MET A 9 -11.09 -15.40 28.01
C MET A 9 -11.95 -16.03 26.91
N SER A 10 -12.44 -17.25 27.10
CA SER A 10 -13.28 -17.91 26.09
C SER A 10 -14.60 -17.18 25.85
N ARG A 11 -15.24 -16.62 26.89
CA ARG A 11 -16.45 -15.80 26.69
C ARG A 11 -16.15 -14.52 25.92
N LEU A 12 -15.04 -13.85 26.23
CA LEU A 12 -14.63 -12.64 25.51
C LEU A 12 -14.42 -12.95 24.02
N GLU A 13 -13.59 -13.95 23.70
CA GLU A 13 -13.28 -14.37 22.33
C GLU A 13 -14.53 -14.67 21.50
N ASN A 14 -15.53 -15.31 22.10
CA ASN A 14 -16.78 -15.66 21.41
C ASN A 14 -17.85 -14.56 21.43
N SER A 15 -17.64 -13.47 22.16
CA SER A 15 -18.61 -12.36 22.25
C SER A 15 -18.38 -11.26 21.22
N VAL A 16 -17.16 -11.16 20.69
CA VAL A 16 -16.75 -10.11 19.73
C VAL A 16 -17.46 -10.33 18.40
N ASN A 17 -18.25 -9.34 17.96
CA ASN A 17 -18.86 -9.35 16.64
C ASN A 17 -18.19 -8.34 15.69
N TRP A 18 -18.65 -8.29 14.44
CA TRP A 18 -18.07 -7.43 13.41
C TRP A 18 -18.12 -5.92 13.75
N ARG A 19 -19.10 -5.46 14.53
CA ARG A 19 -19.17 -4.06 14.97
C ARG A 19 -18.10 -3.75 16.01
N ASP A 20 -17.80 -4.70 16.88
CA ASP A 20 -16.73 -4.56 17.87
C ASP A 20 -15.37 -4.54 17.18
N LEU A 21 -15.15 -5.41 16.18
CA LEU A 21 -13.95 -5.36 15.34
C LEU A 21 -13.79 -4.01 14.63
N TYR A 22 -14.88 -3.46 14.11
CA TYR A 22 -14.86 -2.13 13.48
C TYR A 22 -14.48 -1.04 14.50
N LYS A 23 -15.08 -1.05 15.70
CA LYS A 23 -14.73 -0.11 16.78
C LYS A 23 -13.29 -0.26 17.26
N ILE A 24 -12.75 -1.47 17.30
CA ILE A 24 -11.32 -1.71 17.59
C ILE A 24 -10.46 -1.03 16.51
N GLY A 25 -10.83 -1.18 15.23
CA GLY A 25 -10.18 -0.48 14.12
C GLY A 25 -10.20 1.04 14.30
N GLU A 26 -11.35 1.63 14.63
CA GLU A 26 -11.48 3.07 14.90
C GLU A 26 -10.65 3.51 16.12
N ALA A 27 -10.60 2.68 17.18
CA ALA A 27 -9.80 2.96 18.36
C ALA A 27 -8.30 2.96 18.05
N LEU A 28 -7.81 2.06 17.18
CA LEU A 28 -6.41 2.06 16.72
C LEU A 28 -6.08 3.36 15.97
N VAL A 29 -6.97 3.80 15.06
CA VAL A 29 -6.75 5.03 14.30
C VAL A 29 -6.81 6.26 15.22
N SER A 30 -7.76 6.29 16.15
CA SER A 30 -7.90 7.36 17.14
C SER A 30 -6.66 7.44 18.05
N HIS A 31 -6.14 6.29 18.48
CA HIS A 31 -4.90 6.22 19.24
C HIS A 31 -3.73 6.78 18.43
N PHE A 32 -3.57 6.34 17.18
CA PHE A 32 -2.54 6.86 16.27
C PHE A 32 -2.63 8.39 16.12
N ILE A 33 -3.82 8.94 15.85
CA ILE A 33 -4.05 10.38 15.76
C ILE A 33 -3.64 11.08 17.06
N GLY A 34 -4.04 10.52 18.21
CA GLY A 34 -3.71 11.04 19.54
C GLY A 34 -2.21 11.03 19.87
N THR A 35 -1.37 10.30 19.12
CA THR A 35 0.09 10.35 19.28
C THR A 35 0.75 11.59 18.68
N TYR A 36 -0.01 12.44 17.97
CA TYR A 36 0.48 13.70 17.39
C TYR A 36 -0.01 14.88 18.23
N SER A 37 0.90 15.80 18.58
CA SER A 37 0.55 17.03 19.31
C SER A 37 -0.29 18.01 18.47
N SER A 38 -0.19 17.94 17.15
CA SER A 38 -0.92 18.75 16.19
C SER A 38 -1.04 18.01 14.85
N ALA A 39 -2.01 18.40 14.02
CA ALA A 39 -2.17 17.84 12.68
C ALA A 39 -0.86 17.97 11.88
N PRO A 40 -0.29 16.87 11.36
CA PRO A 40 0.92 16.92 10.55
C PRO A 40 0.64 17.54 9.17
N GLU A 41 1.65 18.10 8.52
CA GLU A 41 1.51 18.61 7.15
C GLU A 41 1.26 17.48 6.14
N VAL A 42 1.91 16.34 6.34
CA VAL A 42 1.79 15.15 5.50
C VAL A 42 1.86 13.88 6.33
N ILE A 43 1.11 12.86 5.91
CA ILE A 43 1.28 11.47 6.35
C ILE A 43 1.33 10.55 5.14
N ILE A 44 2.05 9.43 5.26
CA ILE A 44 2.08 8.38 4.24
C ILE A 44 1.39 7.14 4.79
N LEU A 45 0.34 6.66 4.13
CA LEU A 45 -0.29 5.39 4.47
C LEU A 45 0.42 4.27 3.72
N ASP A 46 1.29 3.55 4.42
CA ASP A 46 1.94 2.34 3.91
C ASP A 46 1.04 1.14 4.18
N CYS A 47 0.40 0.62 3.12
CA CYS A 47 -0.47 -0.53 3.24
C CYS A 47 0.19 -1.76 2.60
N ASP A 48 0.35 -2.83 3.38
CA ASP A 48 0.87 -4.10 2.88
C ASP A 48 0.22 -5.30 3.58
N ASP A 49 0.09 -6.40 2.83
CA ASP A 49 -0.34 -7.66 3.39
C ASP A 49 0.88 -8.45 3.89
N THR A 50 0.83 -8.94 5.11
CA THR A 50 1.89 -9.78 5.67
C THR A 50 1.39 -11.21 5.87
N ASN A 51 2.23 -12.20 5.60
CA ASN A 51 1.92 -13.60 5.88
C ASN A 51 1.97 -13.89 7.39
N THR A 52 1.02 -14.65 7.91
CA THR A 52 1.06 -15.18 9.27
C THR A 52 0.61 -16.63 9.26
N ASN A 53 1.54 -17.57 9.46
CA ASN A 53 1.23 -18.99 9.45
C ASN A 53 0.21 -19.35 10.54
N THR A 54 -0.70 -20.25 10.20
CA THR A 54 -1.76 -20.74 11.09
C THR A 54 -1.52 -22.20 11.43
N TYR A 55 -2.08 -22.65 12.56
CA TYR A 55 -1.90 -24.01 13.06
C TYR A 55 -3.22 -24.60 13.54
N GLY A 56 -3.43 -25.89 13.28
CA GLY A 56 -4.68 -26.58 13.60
C GLY A 56 -5.88 -25.99 12.84
N ASP A 57 -7.06 -26.08 13.46
CA ASP A 57 -8.35 -25.72 12.83
C ASP A 57 -8.78 -24.28 13.11
N GLN A 58 -7.83 -23.34 13.11
CA GLN A 58 -8.12 -21.92 13.29
C GLN A 58 -9.09 -21.40 12.20
N GLN A 59 -10.10 -20.62 12.60
CA GLN A 59 -11.08 -20.07 11.65
C GLN A 59 -10.40 -19.19 10.60
N LEU A 60 -10.86 -19.25 9.35
CA LEU A 60 -10.31 -18.49 8.21
C LEU A 60 -8.88 -18.87 7.78
N THR A 61 -8.33 -19.95 8.34
CA THR A 61 -7.12 -20.58 7.82
C THR A 61 -7.37 -21.08 6.39
N LEU A 62 -6.60 -20.59 5.43
CA LEU A 62 -6.70 -21.01 4.04
C LEU A 62 -5.29 -21.25 3.48
N PHE A 63 -5.18 -22.23 2.59
CA PHE A 63 -3.93 -22.49 1.88
C PHE A 63 -3.63 -21.34 0.91
N ASN A 64 -2.44 -20.75 1.04
CA ASN A 64 -1.95 -19.70 0.17
C ASN A 64 -0.91 -20.25 -0.81
N THR A 65 -1.20 -20.18 -2.11
CA THR A 65 -0.32 -20.73 -3.14
C THR A 65 1.01 -19.99 -3.31
N TYR A 66 1.09 -18.72 -2.90
CA TYR A 66 2.33 -17.94 -2.97
C TYR A 66 3.28 -18.27 -1.80
N TYR A 67 2.73 -18.44 -0.59
CA TYR A 67 3.52 -18.80 0.60
C TYR A 67 3.67 -20.31 0.79
N HIS A 68 2.96 -21.11 0.00
CA HIS A 68 2.95 -22.58 0.07
C HIS A 68 2.58 -23.13 1.45
N ASP A 69 1.70 -22.45 2.17
CA ASP A 69 1.32 -22.80 3.54
C ASP A 69 -0.11 -22.36 3.87
N HIS A 70 -0.65 -22.86 4.98
CA HIS A 70 -1.86 -22.36 5.61
C HIS A 70 -1.54 -21.11 6.43
N CYS A 71 -2.23 -20.01 6.12
CA CYS A 71 -1.94 -18.75 6.77
C CYS A 71 -3.13 -17.80 6.85
N TYR A 72 -2.90 -16.68 7.52
CA TYR A 72 -3.60 -15.42 7.35
C TYR A 72 -2.79 -14.47 6.48
N MET A 73 -3.48 -13.47 5.94
CA MET A 73 -2.89 -12.38 5.16
C MET A 73 -3.24 -11.01 5.76
N PRO A 74 -2.97 -10.74 7.06
CA PRO A 74 -3.31 -9.46 7.68
C PRO A 74 -2.83 -8.27 6.85
N LEU A 75 -3.72 -7.30 6.66
CA LEU A 75 -3.40 -6.01 6.08
C LEU A 75 -2.94 -5.10 7.22
N HIS A 76 -1.69 -4.69 7.17
CA HIS A 76 -1.16 -3.68 8.09
C HIS A 76 -1.08 -2.34 7.39
N ILE A 77 -1.45 -1.27 8.11
CA ILE A 77 -1.37 0.11 7.63
C ILE A 77 -0.52 0.89 8.61
N TYR A 78 0.66 1.30 8.17
CA TYR A 78 1.60 2.09 8.95
C TYR A 78 1.68 3.51 8.41
N GLU A 79 2.07 4.44 9.28
CA GLU A 79 2.48 5.78 8.87
C GLU A 79 3.94 5.73 8.42
N GLY A 80 4.19 5.99 7.14
CA GLY A 80 5.47 5.71 6.50
C GLY A 80 6.65 6.59 6.93
N LEU A 81 6.42 7.72 7.62
CA LEU A 81 7.48 8.59 8.12
C LEU A 81 7.90 8.25 9.55
N SER A 82 6.94 7.94 10.42
CA SER A 82 7.11 7.68 11.84
C SER A 82 7.16 6.20 12.18
N GLY A 83 6.72 5.32 11.27
CA GLY A 83 6.61 3.88 11.49
C GLY A 83 5.47 3.48 12.45
N LYS A 84 4.64 4.43 12.88
CA LYS A 84 3.53 4.16 13.81
C LYS A 84 2.44 3.34 13.10
N LEU A 85 1.87 2.35 13.79
CA LEU A 85 0.71 1.62 13.30
C LEU A 85 -0.51 2.54 13.29
N ILE A 86 -1.20 2.60 12.15
CA ILE A 86 -2.48 3.33 11.99
C ILE A 86 -3.65 2.38 12.24
N SER A 87 -3.63 1.22 11.57
CA SER A 87 -4.66 0.20 11.73
C SER A 87 -4.20 -1.15 11.18
N THR A 88 -4.95 -2.21 11.50
CA THR A 88 -4.71 -3.56 11.02
C THR A 88 -6.02 -4.30 10.81
N ILE A 89 -6.07 -5.16 9.79
CA ILE A 89 -7.24 -6.00 9.50
C ILE A 89 -6.78 -7.42 9.28
N LEU A 90 -7.24 -8.33 10.13
CA LEU A 90 -7.03 -9.75 9.92
C LEU A 90 -7.82 -10.22 8.69
N LYS A 91 -7.14 -10.93 7.80
CA LYS A 91 -7.74 -11.48 6.58
C LYS A 91 -7.41 -12.95 6.49
N ALA A 92 -8.34 -13.71 5.91
CA ALA A 92 -8.12 -15.10 5.55
C ALA A 92 -6.87 -15.25 4.66
N GLY A 93 -6.28 -16.45 4.61
CA GLY A 93 -5.06 -16.80 3.86
C GLY A 93 -5.10 -16.66 2.34
N ARG A 94 -6.02 -15.88 1.80
CA ARG A 94 -6.19 -15.64 0.36
C ARG A 94 -5.96 -14.17 0.03
N ARG A 95 -5.58 -13.94 -1.22
CA ARG A 95 -5.44 -12.60 -1.77
C ARG A 95 -6.77 -11.84 -1.72
N SER A 96 -6.77 -10.62 -1.19
CA SER A 96 -7.96 -9.75 -1.25
C SER A 96 -8.24 -9.28 -2.67
N LYS A 97 -9.51 -9.04 -2.98
CA LYS A 97 -9.86 -8.25 -4.17
C LYS A 97 -9.39 -6.82 -3.95
N GLN A 98 -8.85 -6.20 -5.00
CA GLN A 98 -8.36 -4.81 -4.94
C GLN A 98 -9.45 -3.82 -4.51
N SER A 99 -10.72 -4.09 -4.85
CA SER A 99 -11.89 -3.30 -4.44
C SER A 99 -12.07 -3.23 -2.93
N ASP A 100 -11.77 -4.32 -2.23
CA ASP A 100 -12.03 -4.44 -0.80
C ASP A 100 -11.01 -3.61 -0.02
N VAL A 101 -9.74 -3.66 -0.44
CA VAL A 101 -8.66 -2.86 0.14
C VAL A 101 -8.84 -1.38 -0.18
N ALA A 102 -9.23 -1.04 -1.40
CA ALA A 102 -9.53 0.35 -1.77
C ALA A 102 -10.65 0.94 -0.88
N SER A 103 -11.69 0.17 -0.60
CA SER A 103 -12.80 0.61 0.25
C SER A 103 -12.36 0.85 1.70
N VAL A 104 -11.52 -0.02 2.25
CA VAL A 104 -10.91 0.16 3.58
C VAL A 104 -10.08 1.43 3.63
N ILE A 105 -9.17 1.62 2.66
CA ILE A 105 -8.28 2.79 2.62
C ILE A 105 -9.11 4.08 2.51
N LYS A 106 -10.15 4.10 1.68
CA LYS A 106 -11.05 5.25 1.55
C LYS A 106 -11.72 5.60 2.89
N LYS A 107 -12.27 4.61 3.60
CA LYS A 107 -12.89 4.81 4.92
C LYS A 107 -11.88 5.35 5.94
N LEU A 108 -10.67 4.78 5.97
CA LEU A 108 -9.60 5.24 6.83
C LEU A 108 -9.22 6.69 6.55
N ILE A 109 -9.05 7.06 5.27
CA ILE A 109 -8.73 8.43 4.88
C ILE A 109 -9.83 9.40 5.32
N LEU A 110 -11.10 9.03 5.11
CA LEU A 110 -12.24 9.85 5.53
C LEU A 110 -12.25 10.05 7.06
N HIS A 111 -12.01 8.99 7.83
CA HIS A 111 -11.96 9.08 9.29
C HIS A 111 -10.79 9.95 9.78
N ILE A 112 -9.59 9.79 9.21
CA ILE A 112 -8.45 10.67 9.53
C ILE A 112 -8.77 12.13 9.17
N ARG A 113 -9.47 12.37 8.06
CA ARG A 113 -9.83 13.69 7.57
C ARG A 113 -10.76 14.45 8.52
N GLU A 114 -11.57 13.75 9.32
CA GLU A 114 -12.42 14.36 10.36
C GLU A 114 -11.58 15.14 11.37
N GLN A 115 -10.39 14.63 11.73
CA GLN A 115 -9.47 15.30 12.66
C GLN A 115 -8.45 16.17 11.94
N TRP A 116 -8.01 15.76 10.76
CA TRP A 116 -6.92 16.38 10.00
C TRP A 116 -7.38 16.84 8.60
N PRO A 117 -8.27 17.85 8.52
CA PRO A 117 -8.92 18.25 7.27
C PRO A 117 -7.94 18.79 6.21
N LYS A 118 -6.80 19.35 6.64
CA LYS A 118 -5.82 20.01 5.75
C LYS A 118 -4.54 19.21 5.50
N THR A 119 -4.33 18.09 6.19
CA THR A 119 -3.13 17.26 6.07
C THR A 119 -3.05 16.61 4.69
N GLN A 120 -1.89 16.63 4.04
CA GLN A 120 -1.68 15.84 2.83
C GLN A 120 -1.61 14.36 3.19
N ILE A 121 -2.47 13.54 2.62
CA ILE A 121 -2.44 12.09 2.84
C ILE A 121 -1.93 11.44 1.57
N ILE A 122 -0.86 10.64 1.65
CA ILE A 122 -0.28 9.93 0.51
C ILE A 122 -0.46 8.44 0.73
N VAL A 123 -1.17 7.75 -0.13
CA VAL A 123 -1.29 6.29 -0.08
C VAL A 123 -0.13 5.66 -0.82
N ARG A 124 0.69 4.87 -0.14
CA ARG A 124 1.79 4.12 -0.75
C ARG A 124 1.51 2.62 -0.64
N VAL A 125 1.41 1.97 -1.79
CA VAL A 125 1.06 0.55 -1.86
C VAL A 125 1.78 -0.16 -3.01
N ASP A 126 2.00 -1.48 -2.87
CA ASP A 126 2.54 -2.28 -3.97
C ASP A 126 1.53 -2.44 -5.13
N SER A 127 2.04 -2.87 -6.28
CA SER A 127 1.31 -3.14 -7.52
C SER A 127 0.11 -4.06 -7.36
N HIS A 128 0.12 -4.96 -6.38
CA HIS A 128 -1.05 -5.76 -6.04
C HIS A 128 -2.26 -4.87 -5.73
N PHE A 129 -2.07 -3.76 -5.01
CA PHE A 129 -3.13 -2.88 -4.52
C PHE A 129 -3.45 -1.72 -5.47
N ALA A 130 -2.82 -1.68 -6.64
CA ALA A 130 -3.07 -0.66 -7.66
C ALA A 130 -4.51 -0.76 -8.19
N SER A 131 -5.43 -0.11 -7.51
CA SER A 131 -6.86 -0.08 -7.81
C SER A 131 -7.23 1.17 -8.60
N LYS A 132 -7.85 0.97 -9.78
CA LYS A 132 -8.46 2.08 -10.54
C LYS A 132 -9.42 2.90 -9.67
N ASP A 133 -10.22 2.21 -8.86
CA ASP A 133 -11.22 2.83 -8.00
C ASP A 133 -10.60 3.72 -6.90
N LEU A 134 -9.45 3.33 -6.35
CA LEU A 134 -8.71 4.19 -5.41
C LEU A 134 -8.07 5.38 -6.11
N MET A 135 -7.46 5.17 -7.27
CA MET A 135 -6.79 6.23 -8.03
C MET A 135 -7.79 7.29 -8.52
N ASP A 136 -8.93 6.88 -9.08
CA ASP A 136 -9.94 7.81 -9.60
C ASP A 136 -10.64 8.56 -8.46
N TRP A 137 -10.87 7.90 -7.32
CA TRP A 137 -11.41 8.56 -6.13
C TRP A 137 -10.43 9.61 -5.57
N SER A 138 -9.13 9.29 -5.53
CA SER A 138 -8.09 10.22 -5.07
C SER A 138 -7.98 11.44 -5.99
N ASP A 139 -8.25 11.28 -7.29
CA ASP A 139 -8.19 12.37 -8.27
C ASP A 139 -9.42 13.29 -8.24
N THR A 140 -10.58 12.81 -7.77
CA THR A 140 -11.88 13.50 -7.94
C THR A 140 -12.56 13.90 -6.64
N ALA A 141 -12.51 13.06 -5.60
CA ALA A 141 -13.42 13.16 -4.47
C ALA A 141 -12.87 13.95 -3.28
N VAL A 142 -11.54 14.02 -3.12
CA VAL A 142 -10.92 14.56 -1.90
C VAL A 142 -9.69 15.39 -2.23
N GLN A 143 -9.71 16.66 -1.86
CA GLN A 143 -8.51 17.50 -1.95
C GLN A 143 -7.39 16.92 -1.06
N LYS A 144 -6.13 17.03 -1.52
CA LYS A 144 -4.94 16.59 -0.77
C LYS A 144 -4.90 15.09 -0.45
N VAL A 145 -5.30 14.26 -1.42
CA VAL A 145 -5.00 12.82 -1.42
C VAL A 145 -4.08 12.50 -2.59
N GLY A 146 -2.87 12.07 -2.24
CA GLY A 146 -1.87 11.58 -3.17
C GLY A 146 -1.85 10.05 -3.17
N TYR A 147 -1.34 9.46 -4.24
CA TYR A 147 -0.98 8.03 -4.22
C TYR A 147 0.34 7.78 -4.93
N ILE A 148 1.05 6.75 -4.46
CA ILE A 148 2.25 6.18 -5.06
C ILE A 148 2.03 4.68 -5.09
N THR A 149 1.62 4.14 -6.23
CA THR A 149 1.33 2.70 -6.34
C THR A 149 2.27 2.05 -7.33
N GLY A 150 2.77 0.85 -6.99
CA GLY A 150 3.46 0.02 -7.97
C GLY A 150 2.54 -0.28 -9.16
N LEU A 151 3.11 -0.55 -10.33
CA LEU A 151 2.34 -1.04 -11.47
C LEU A 151 3.10 -2.18 -12.13
N ALA A 152 2.39 -3.26 -12.43
CA ALA A 152 2.96 -4.35 -13.21
C ALA A 152 3.40 -3.83 -14.59
N GLY A 153 4.63 -4.18 -14.98
CA GLY A 153 5.16 -3.82 -16.29
C GLY A 153 4.39 -4.50 -17.41
N ASN A 154 4.28 -3.82 -18.56
CA ASN A 154 3.76 -4.39 -19.79
C ASN A 154 4.60 -3.94 -20.99
N SER A 155 4.37 -4.54 -22.15
CA SER A 155 5.13 -4.24 -23.39
C SER A 155 5.09 -2.77 -23.77
N LYS A 156 3.94 -2.10 -23.58
CA LYS A 156 3.79 -0.67 -23.87
C LYS A 156 4.61 0.20 -22.92
N LEU A 157 4.56 -0.07 -21.62
CA LEU A 157 5.38 0.64 -20.62
C LEU A 157 6.87 0.42 -20.85
N LYS A 158 7.26 -0.81 -21.22
CA LYS A 158 8.64 -1.14 -21.57
C LYS A 158 9.13 -0.35 -22.78
N SER A 159 8.30 -0.23 -23.82
CA SER A 159 8.61 0.58 -25.00
C SER A 159 8.78 2.06 -24.64
N LEU A 160 7.91 2.61 -23.78
CA LEU A 160 8.02 4.00 -23.33
C LEU A 160 9.29 4.26 -22.48
N ALA A 161 9.79 3.25 -21.77
CA ALA A 161 11.00 3.34 -20.95
C ALA A 161 12.28 2.92 -21.69
N GLU A 162 12.21 2.50 -22.97
CA GLU A 162 13.28 1.80 -23.68
C GLU A 162 14.60 2.58 -23.72
N VAL A 163 14.53 3.89 -23.96
CA VAL A 163 15.73 4.75 -23.98
C VAL A 163 16.44 4.76 -22.63
N THR A 164 15.66 4.81 -21.54
CA THR A 164 16.20 4.80 -20.16
C THR A 164 16.81 3.45 -19.83
N ILE A 165 16.16 2.36 -20.24
CA ILE A 165 16.63 0.98 -20.07
C ILE A 165 17.98 0.79 -20.79
N LYS A 166 18.02 1.05 -22.09
CA LYS A 166 19.25 0.93 -22.91
C LYS A 166 20.37 1.83 -22.41
N SER A 167 20.05 3.01 -21.88
CA SER A 167 21.06 3.89 -21.27
C SER A 167 21.69 3.27 -20.03
N ALA A 168 20.88 2.70 -19.12
CA ALA A 168 21.38 2.06 -17.90
C ALA A 168 22.23 0.82 -18.22
N GLU A 169 21.79 0.00 -19.17
CA GLU A 169 22.49 -1.22 -19.60
C GLU A 169 23.84 -0.91 -20.25
N ARG A 170 23.90 0.11 -21.13
CA ARG A 170 25.15 0.54 -21.76
C ARG A 170 26.17 1.04 -20.74
N GLU A 171 25.73 1.84 -19.78
CA GLU A 171 26.59 2.36 -18.71
C GLU A 171 27.10 1.22 -17.81
N PHE A 172 26.24 0.27 -17.44
CA PHE A 172 26.67 -0.91 -16.69
C PHE A 172 27.69 -1.73 -17.49
N LYS A 173 27.45 -1.97 -18.78
CA LYS A 173 28.39 -2.71 -19.65
C LYS A 173 29.75 -2.01 -19.79
N GLN A 174 29.77 -0.68 -19.80
CA GLN A 174 30.99 0.09 -19.95
C GLN A 174 31.84 0.13 -18.67
N TYR A 175 31.20 0.27 -17.50
CA TYR A 175 31.91 0.54 -16.25
C TYR A 175 31.88 -0.61 -15.24
N GLY A 176 31.04 -1.62 -15.43
CA GLY A 176 30.87 -2.76 -14.52
C GLY A 176 30.26 -2.42 -13.16
N LYS A 177 29.82 -1.18 -12.94
CA LYS A 177 29.25 -0.70 -11.66
C LYS A 177 27.73 -0.63 -11.72
N PRO A 178 26.98 -1.04 -10.67
CA PRO A 178 25.52 -0.95 -10.66
C PRO A 178 25.01 0.46 -10.99
N VAL A 179 24.06 0.54 -11.91
CA VAL A 179 23.49 1.80 -12.42
C VAL A 179 22.04 1.92 -12.01
N LYS A 180 21.63 3.11 -11.53
CA LYS A 180 20.21 3.45 -11.27
C LYS A 180 19.81 4.65 -12.10
N ARG A 181 18.76 4.50 -12.91
CA ARG A 181 18.19 5.58 -13.74
C ARG A 181 16.70 5.72 -13.45
N TYR A 182 16.23 6.97 -13.49
CA TYR A 182 14.84 7.33 -13.26
C TYR A 182 14.33 8.11 -14.47
N HIS A 183 13.12 7.83 -14.89
CA HIS A 183 12.42 8.59 -15.90
C HIS A 183 10.93 8.68 -15.56
N SER A 184 10.22 9.65 -16.10
CA SER A 184 8.79 9.77 -15.93
C SER A 184 8.11 10.25 -17.19
N PHE A 185 6.92 9.74 -17.44
CA PHE A 185 6.07 10.08 -18.58
C PHE A 185 4.60 10.02 -18.18
N MET A 186 3.73 10.65 -18.95
CA MET A 186 2.28 10.51 -18.79
C MET A 186 1.80 9.25 -19.52
N TYR A 187 0.93 8.47 -18.89
CA TYR A 187 0.35 7.27 -19.48
C TYR A 187 -1.12 7.15 -19.09
N LYS A 188 -1.94 6.71 -20.04
CA LYS A 188 -3.36 6.42 -19.82
C LYS A 188 -3.63 4.99 -20.26
N ALA A 189 -3.90 4.10 -19.30
CA ALA A 189 -4.47 2.80 -19.63
C ALA A 189 -5.89 3.00 -20.18
N LYS A 190 -6.35 2.10 -21.07
CA LYS A 190 -7.69 2.18 -21.68
C LYS A 190 -8.81 2.29 -20.64
N SER A 191 -8.64 1.61 -19.50
CA SER A 191 -9.62 1.61 -18.41
C SER A 191 -9.58 2.87 -17.56
N TRP A 192 -8.54 3.70 -17.59
CA TRP A 192 -8.41 4.85 -16.69
C TRP A 192 -9.18 6.07 -17.21
N ALA A 193 -9.76 6.84 -16.29
CA ALA A 193 -10.48 8.07 -16.63
C ALA A 193 -9.55 9.13 -17.24
N SER A 194 -8.36 9.30 -16.65
CA SER A 194 -7.37 10.32 -17.00
C SER A 194 -5.98 9.72 -17.22
N ALA A 195 -5.10 10.48 -17.88
CA ALA A 195 -3.68 10.14 -17.93
C ALA A 195 -3.04 10.38 -16.57
N LYS A 196 -2.24 9.42 -16.11
CA LYS A 196 -1.57 9.46 -14.82
C LYS A 196 -0.07 9.52 -15.05
N LYS A 197 0.67 10.09 -14.09
CA LYS A 197 2.12 10.14 -14.16
C LYS A 197 2.68 8.77 -13.83
N MET A 198 3.52 8.28 -14.72
CA MET A 198 4.30 7.07 -14.53
C MET A 198 5.73 7.46 -14.20
N VAL A 199 6.29 6.85 -13.16
CA VAL A 199 7.71 6.86 -12.87
C VAL A 199 8.26 5.46 -13.19
N VAL A 200 9.37 5.42 -13.91
CA VAL A 200 10.12 4.19 -14.14
C VAL A 200 11.47 4.28 -13.45
N LYS A 201 11.78 3.26 -12.66
CA LYS A 201 13.08 3.05 -12.04
C LYS A 201 13.75 1.86 -12.72
N VAL A 202 14.91 2.10 -13.30
CA VAL A 202 15.74 1.08 -13.94
C VAL A 202 16.99 0.87 -13.10
N GLU A 203 17.25 -0.38 -12.70
CA GLU A 203 18.44 -0.79 -11.97
C GLU A 203 19.16 -1.85 -12.80
N ALA A 204 20.33 -1.52 -13.35
CA ALA A 204 21.18 -2.45 -14.10
C ALA A 204 22.35 -2.91 -13.22
N SER A 205 22.56 -4.22 -13.14
CA SER A 205 23.60 -4.83 -12.30
C SER A 205 24.08 -6.15 -12.88
N ALA A 206 25.04 -6.80 -12.21
CA ALA A 206 25.50 -8.14 -12.57
C ALA A 206 24.38 -9.20 -12.52
N LEU A 207 23.30 -8.96 -11.76
CA LEU A 207 22.13 -9.83 -11.68
C LEU A 207 21.10 -9.56 -12.80
N GLY A 208 21.41 -8.64 -13.72
CA GLY A 208 20.53 -8.20 -14.80
C GLY A 208 19.87 -6.85 -14.54
N THR A 209 18.90 -6.51 -15.41
CA THR A 209 18.17 -5.24 -15.41
C THR A 209 16.81 -5.40 -14.74
N ASN A 210 16.61 -4.77 -13.59
CA ASN A 210 15.33 -4.68 -12.91
C ASN A 210 14.61 -3.38 -13.30
N ILE A 211 13.34 -3.47 -13.68
CA ILE A 211 12.51 -2.33 -14.09
C ILE A 211 11.26 -2.29 -13.22
N ARG A 212 11.08 -1.20 -12.49
CA ARG A 212 9.88 -0.95 -11.68
C ARG A 212 9.10 0.22 -12.24
N TYR A 213 7.79 0.07 -12.33
CA TYR A 213 6.88 1.14 -12.71
C TYR A 213 6.05 1.55 -11.49
N ILE A 214 5.88 2.85 -11.34
CA ILE A 214 5.09 3.48 -10.28
C ILE A 214 4.10 4.40 -10.96
N VAL A 215 2.84 4.35 -10.57
CA VAL A 215 1.81 5.32 -10.98
C VAL A 215 1.50 6.25 -9.82
N THR A 216 1.38 7.55 -10.11
CA THR A 216 1.11 8.58 -9.10
C THR A 216 0.31 9.74 -9.68
N ASN A 217 -0.46 10.43 -8.84
CA ASN A 217 -1.05 11.73 -9.13
C ASN A 217 -0.21 12.91 -8.61
N LEU A 218 0.94 12.64 -7.97
CA LEU A 218 1.85 13.66 -7.46
C LEU A 218 2.74 14.20 -8.59
N THR A 219 2.15 15.00 -9.47
CA THR A 219 2.79 15.50 -10.69
C THR A 219 3.91 16.51 -10.42
N GLN A 220 3.87 17.19 -9.27
CA GLN A 220 4.82 18.23 -8.85
C GLN A 220 6.23 17.72 -8.53
N PHE A 221 6.40 16.44 -8.17
CA PHE A 221 7.71 15.89 -7.78
C PHE A 221 8.50 15.30 -8.95
N LYS A 222 9.82 15.44 -8.99
CA LYS A 222 10.64 14.78 -10.01
C LYS A 222 10.67 13.26 -9.81
N ALA A 223 10.93 12.51 -10.87
CA ALA A 223 10.97 11.02 -10.86
C ALA A 223 11.90 10.42 -9.79
N LYS A 224 13.02 11.08 -9.46
CA LYS A 224 13.96 10.64 -8.42
C LYS A 224 13.50 11.01 -7.00
N GLY A 225 12.61 12.00 -6.86
CA GLY A 225 12.10 12.47 -5.57
C GLY A 225 10.83 11.77 -5.11
N LEU A 226 10.39 10.74 -5.84
CA LEU A 226 9.29 9.84 -5.53
C LEU A 226 9.86 8.43 -5.29
#